data_AF-A0A379GDI4-F1
#
_entry.id   AF-A0A379GDI4-F1
#
_cell.length_a   1.000
_cell.length_b   1.000
_cell.length_c   1.000
_cell.angle_alpha   90.00
_cell.angle_beta   90.00
_cell.angle_gamma   90.00
#
_symmetry.space_group_name_H-M   'P 1'
#
loop_
_entity.id
_entity.type
_entity.pdbx_description
1 polymer ?
#
loop_
_entity_poly.entity_id
_entity_poly.type
_entity_poly.pdbx_seq_one_letter_code
_entity_poly.pdbx_strand_id
1 'polypeptide(L)'
;MFKQIFPIVAEFAQQKALPIRVDRLLAQKESLNTQGVISSDGFDSQFYGDEISQALFLKTLDDAKARGEQSLEVMTHPAFIDNPLRASGYCFQRLTELEVLTQSSLKQAIAERGYQLGTYQDLI
;
A
#
# COMPACT_ATOMS: atom_id res chain seq x y z
N MET A 1 -0.35 9.45 -8.21
CA MET A 1 -0.39 9.25 -9.68
C MET A 1 -0.59 10.61 -10.33
N PHE A 2 0.06 10.89 -11.47
CA PHE A 2 -0.15 12.17 -12.17
C PHE A 2 -1.58 12.25 -12.72
N LYS A 3 -2.24 13.39 -12.52
CA LYS A 3 -3.63 13.64 -12.92
C LYS A 3 -3.91 13.33 -14.39
N GLN A 4 -2.95 13.59 -15.28
CA GLN A 4 -3.10 13.35 -16.72
C GLN A 4 -3.01 11.86 -17.09
N ILE A 5 -2.33 11.05 -16.27
CA ILE A 5 -2.09 9.63 -16.57
C ILE A 5 -3.19 8.75 -16.00
N PHE A 6 -3.81 9.17 -14.87
CA PHE A 6 -4.83 8.39 -14.19
C PHE A 6 -5.98 7.89 -15.10
N PRO A 7 -6.60 8.73 -15.96
CA PRO A 7 -7.70 8.28 -16.81
C PRO A 7 -7.31 7.15 -17.77
N ILE A 8 -6.08 7.20 -18.31
CA ILE A 8 -5.57 6.17 -19.22
C ILE A 8 -5.41 4.83 -18.49
N VAL A 9 -4.87 4.87 -17.27
CA VAL A 9 -4.70 3.67 -16.43
C VAL A 9 -6.06 3.12 -16.01
N ALA A 10 -6.99 3.98 -15.59
CA ALA A 10 -8.33 3.58 -15.16
C ALA A 10 -9.13 2.95 -16.31
N GLU A 11 -9.09 3.54 -17.50
CA GLU A 11 -9.75 2.99 -18.69
C GLU A 11 -9.17 1.62 -19.05
N PHE A 12 -7.84 1.49 -19.08
CA PHE A 12 -7.19 0.21 -19.35
C PHE A 12 -7.56 -0.85 -18.31
N ALA A 13 -7.54 -0.49 -17.03
CA ALA A 13 -7.90 -1.38 -15.93
C ALA A 13 -9.34 -1.88 -16.06
N GLN A 14 -10.29 -1.00 -16.38
CA GLN A 14 -11.69 -1.36 -16.62
C GLN A 14 -11.83 -2.33 -17.81
N GLN A 15 -11.17 -2.04 -18.93
CA GLN A 15 -11.19 -2.92 -20.11
C GLN A 15 -10.61 -4.32 -19.83
N LYS A 16 -9.70 -4.42 -18.86
CA LYS A 16 -9.05 -5.69 -18.47
C LYS A 16 -9.69 -6.34 -17.24
N ALA A 17 -10.71 -5.73 -16.64
CA ALA A 17 -11.27 -6.13 -15.36
C ALA A 17 -10.20 -6.32 -14.27
N LEU A 18 -9.20 -5.43 -14.25
CA LEU A 18 -8.10 -5.46 -13.29
C LEU A 18 -8.32 -4.40 -12.21
N PRO A 19 -8.12 -4.74 -10.93
CA PRO A 19 -8.09 -3.75 -9.88
C PRO A 19 -6.76 -2.99 -9.92
N ILE A 20 -6.79 -1.73 -9.47
CA ILE A 20 -5.62 -0.85 -9.43
C ILE A 20 -5.54 -0.14 -8.10
N ARG A 21 -4.32 0.26 -7.71
CA ARG A 21 -4.09 1.13 -6.57
C ARG A 21 -4.72 2.50 -6.78
N VAL A 22 -5.48 2.98 -5.79
CA VAL A 22 -5.99 4.36 -5.76
C VAL A 22 -5.74 4.97 -4.38
N ASP A 23 -4.91 6.02 -4.33
CA ASP A 23 -4.89 6.95 -3.20
C ASP A 23 -6.14 7.82 -3.25
N ARG A 24 -7.15 7.49 -2.43
CA ARG A 24 -8.46 8.15 -2.44
C ARG A 24 -8.38 9.62 -2.00
N LEU A 25 -7.50 9.94 -1.05
CA LEU A 25 -7.32 11.31 -0.58
C LEU A 25 -6.68 12.18 -1.67
N LEU A 26 -5.64 11.65 -2.34
CA LEU A 26 -5.03 12.33 -3.47
C LEU A 26 -6.00 12.44 -4.66
N ALA A 27 -6.75 11.38 -4.96
CA ALA A 27 -7.76 11.38 -6.02
C ALA A 27 -8.83 12.45 -5.78
N GLN A 28 -9.30 12.59 -4.54
CA GLN A 28 -10.23 13.65 -4.17
C GLN A 28 -9.61 15.04 -4.35
N LYS A 29 -8.39 15.25 -3.82
CA LYS A 29 -7.66 16.53 -3.92
C LYS A 29 -7.44 16.95 -5.38
N GLU A 30 -7.10 16.01 -6.24
CA GLU A 30 -6.83 16.24 -7.66
C GLU A 30 -8.10 16.20 -8.55
N SER A 31 -9.26 15.92 -7.96
CA SER A 31 -10.54 15.73 -8.66
C SER A 31 -10.48 14.66 -9.75
N LEU A 32 -9.87 13.51 -9.44
CA LEU A 32 -9.79 12.37 -10.35
C LEU A 32 -11.12 11.60 -10.33
N ASN A 33 -11.63 11.26 -11.52
CA ASN A 33 -12.79 10.37 -11.62
C ASN A 33 -12.36 8.93 -11.37
N THR A 34 -12.75 8.36 -10.23
CA THR A 34 -12.45 6.97 -9.85
C THR A 34 -13.67 6.04 -9.98
N GLN A 35 -14.74 6.50 -10.63
CA GLN A 35 -15.97 5.72 -10.81
C GLN A 35 -15.70 4.45 -11.63
N GLY A 36 -16.19 3.31 -11.15
CA GLY A 36 -16.03 2.01 -11.81
C GLY A 36 -14.62 1.42 -11.69
N VAL A 37 -13.71 2.04 -10.94
CA VAL A 37 -12.38 1.49 -10.65
C VAL A 37 -12.47 0.56 -9.44
N ILE A 38 -12.04 -0.69 -9.61
CA ILE A 38 -11.86 -1.64 -8.51
C ILE A 38 -10.52 -1.33 -7.83
N SER A 39 -10.55 -1.10 -6.52
CA SER A 39 -9.39 -0.76 -5.68
C SER A 39 -9.75 -1.00 -4.22
N SER A 40 -8.73 -1.12 -3.35
CA SER A 40 -8.94 -1.06 -1.91
C SER A 40 -9.63 0.26 -1.49
N ASP A 41 -10.24 0.24 -0.30
CA ASP A 41 -10.84 1.43 0.30
C ASP A 41 -9.75 2.44 0.68
N GLY A 42 -8.69 1.93 1.32
CA GLY A 42 -7.53 2.71 1.74
C GLY A 42 -6.25 2.35 0.96
N PHE A 43 -5.38 3.35 0.84
CA PHE A 43 -4.00 3.18 0.43
C PHE A 43 -3.09 3.99 1.36
N ASP A 44 -2.02 3.38 1.86
CA ASP A 44 -1.02 4.05 2.67
C ASP A 44 0.40 3.83 2.13
N SER A 45 1.15 4.93 2.02
CA SER A 45 2.54 4.95 1.56
C SER A 45 3.53 5.42 2.63
N GLN A 46 3.11 5.47 3.90
CA GLN A 46 3.91 6.07 4.98
C GLN A 46 4.97 5.11 5.51
N PHE A 47 4.85 3.79 5.29
CA PHE A 47 5.90 2.81 5.58
C PHE A 47 7.05 2.92 4.57
N TYR A 48 7.74 4.06 4.59
CA TYR A 48 8.81 4.46 3.67
C TYR A 48 9.66 5.56 4.31
N GLY A 49 10.87 5.77 3.81
CA GLY A 49 11.84 6.71 4.37
C GLY A 49 12.67 6.06 5.48
N ASP A 50 13.13 6.87 6.43
CA ASP A 50 14.09 6.45 7.45
C ASP A 50 13.44 5.98 8.76
N GLU A 51 12.16 6.29 8.98
CA GLU A 51 11.45 6.00 10.25
C GLU A 51 10.62 4.71 10.20
N ILE A 52 11.17 3.65 9.62
CA ILE A 52 10.49 2.36 9.47
C ILE A 52 10.47 1.60 10.81
N SER A 53 9.28 1.23 11.28
CA SER A 53 9.14 0.44 12.51
C SER A 53 7.85 -0.36 12.54
N GLN A 54 7.82 -1.39 13.40
CA GLN A 54 6.59 -2.13 13.67
C GLN A 54 5.47 -1.21 14.18
N ALA A 55 5.80 -0.23 15.02
CA ALA A 55 4.84 0.73 15.56
C ALA A 55 4.21 1.60 14.46
N LEU A 56 5.01 2.06 13.48
CA LEU A 56 4.50 2.78 12.32
C LEU A 56 3.51 1.92 11.53
N PHE A 57 3.85 0.66 11.24
CA PHE A 57 2.96 -0.24 10.50
C PHE A 57 1.64 -0.45 11.23
N LEU A 58 1.68 -0.70 12.54
CA LEU A 58 0.47 -0.90 13.35
C LEU A 58 -0.39 0.37 13.42
N LYS A 59 0.23 1.55 13.49
CA LYS A 59 -0.48 2.83 13.42
C LYS A 59 -1.23 2.97 12.10
N THR A 60 -0.62 2.61 10.97
CA THR A 60 -1.27 2.63 9.65
C THR A 60 -2.55 1.77 9.65
N LEU A 61 -2.52 0.58 10.27
CA LEU A 61 -3.70 -0.28 10.40
C LEU A 61 -4.76 0.34 11.31
N ASP A 62 -4.36 0.88 12.46
CA ASP A 62 -5.29 1.47 13.41
C ASP A 62 -5.98 2.71 12.83
N ASP A 63 -5.25 3.54 12.06
CA ASP A 63 -5.81 4.70 11.36
C ASP A 63 -6.80 4.27 10.26
N ALA A 64 -6.50 3.23 9.50
CA ALA A 64 -7.41 2.69 8.47
C ALA A 64 -8.72 2.18 9.08
N LYS A 65 -8.61 1.43 10.18
CA LYS A 65 -9.78 0.96 10.94
C LYS A 65 -10.60 2.13 11.49
N ALA A 66 -9.96 3.19 11.99
CA ALA A 66 -10.63 4.40 12.46
C ALA A 66 -11.38 5.14 11.33
N ARG A 67 -10.89 5.06 10.09
CA ARG A 67 -11.58 5.57 8.89
C ARG A 67 -12.71 4.66 8.40
N GLY A 68 -12.87 3.46 8.97
CA GLY A 68 -13.90 2.49 8.57
C GLY A 68 -13.57 1.73 7.27
N GLU A 69 -12.31 1.77 6.83
CA GLU A 69 -11.84 1.06 5.63
C GLU A 69 -11.95 -0.46 5.85
N GLN A 70 -12.62 -1.16 4.94
CA GLN A 70 -12.77 -2.63 4.97
C GLN A 70 -11.59 -3.34 4.30
N SER A 71 -10.91 -2.63 3.40
CA SER A 71 -9.69 -3.09 2.73
C SER A 71 -8.64 -1.99 2.72
N LEU A 72 -7.39 -2.36 2.98
CA LEU A 72 -6.25 -1.45 3.00
C LEU A 72 -5.08 -2.05 2.23
N GLU A 73 -4.50 -1.25 1.35
CA GLU A 73 -3.20 -1.55 0.75
C GLU A 73 -2.11 -0.71 1.43
N VAL A 74 -1.08 -1.36 1.96
CA VAL A 74 0.12 -0.69 2.51
C VAL A 74 1.28 -0.94 1.55
N MET A 75 1.90 0.14 1.04
CA MET A 75 3.07 0.04 0.17
C MET A 75 4.33 -0.25 0.98
N THR A 76 5.13 -1.20 0.51
CA THR A 76 6.40 -1.61 1.12
C THR A 76 7.43 -1.95 0.03
N HIS A 77 8.71 -1.94 0.38
CA HIS A 77 9.84 -2.22 -0.52
C HIS A 77 10.89 -3.17 0.11
N PRO A 78 10.54 -4.27 0.78
CA PRO A 78 11.53 -5.18 1.37
C PRO A 78 12.44 -5.78 0.30
N ALA A 79 13.75 -5.83 0.55
CA ALA A 79 14.72 -6.42 -0.36
C ALA A 79 16.03 -6.79 0.35
N PHE A 80 16.71 -7.81 -0.17
CA PHE A 80 18.15 -7.98 0.08
C PHE A 80 18.96 -7.03 -0.81
N ILE A 81 20.18 -6.70 -0.39
CA ILE A 81 21.04 -5.78 -1.13
C ILE A 81 21.89 -6.51 -2.18
N ASP A 82 21.73 -6.11 -3.44
CA ASP A 82 22.54 -6.55 -4.57
C ASP A 82 23.10 -5.36 -5.37
N ASN A 83 23.93 -5.63 -6.39
CA ASN A 83 24.59 -4.56 -7.16
C ASN A 83 23.59 -3.66 -7.89
N PRO A 84 22.54 -4.19 -8.56
CA PRO A 84 21.51 -3.34 -9.14
C PRO A 84 20.83 -2.44 -8.11
N LEU A 85 20.45 -2.98 -6.94
CA LEU A 85 19.71 -2.22 -5.93
C LEU A 85 20.53 -1.09 -5.32
N ARG A 86 21.86 -1.24 -5.26
CA ARG A 86 22.78 -0.17 -4.79
C ARG A 86 22.71 1.13 -5.61
N ALA A 87 22.14 1.10 -6.81
CA ALA A 87 21.87 2.30 -7.60
C ALA A 87 20.62 3.06 -7.14
N SER A 88 19.77 2.46 -6.31
CA SER A 88 18.58 3.12 -5.76
C SER A 88 18.96 4.05 -4.61
N GLY A 89 18.38 5.26 -4.60
CA GLY A 89 18.45 6.15 -3.43
C GLY A 89 17.76 5.57 -2.18
N TYR A 90 16.94 4.53 -2.35
CA TYR A 90 16.28 3.80 -1.28
C TYR A 90 16.78 2.36 -1.25
N CYS A 91 18.03 2.18 -0.83
CA CYS A 91 18.73 0.89 -0.86
C CYS A 91 18.71 0.22 0.52
N PHE A 92 19.39 0.78 1.51
CA PHE A 92 19.60 0.13 2.81
C PHE A 92 18.33 0.05 3.67
N GLN A 93 17.44 1.02 3.54
CA GLN A 93 16.15 1.05 4.26
C GLN A 93 15.27 -0.17 3.95
N ARG A 94 15.46 -0.80 2.78
CA ARG A 94 14.75 -2.03 2.39
C ARG A 94 15.09 -3.24 3.23
N LEU A 95 16.29 -3.26 3.85
CA LEU A 95 16.64 -4.28 4.84
C LEU A 95 15.83 -4.07 6.13
N THR A 96 15.67 -2.83 6.57
CA THR A 96 14.84 -2.49 7.74
C THR A 96 13.37 -2.85 7.50
N GLU A 97 12.83 -2.55 6.31
CA GLU A 97 11.50 -3.01 5.92
C GLU A 97 11.37 -4.53 5.99
N LEU A 98 12.34 -5.26 5.41
CA LEU A 98 12.36 -6.72 5.42
C LEU A 98 12.40 -7.27 6.85
N GLU A 99 13.25 -6.71 7.71
CA GLU A 99 13.35 -7.11 9.12
C GLU A 99 11.99 -6.95 9.81
N VAL A 100 11.38 -5.77 9.76
CA VAL A 100 10.09 -5.49 10.40
C VAL A 100 8.97 -6.38 9.84
N LEU A 101 8.84 -6.49 8.51
CA LEU A 101 7.76 -7.21 7.85
C LEU A 101 7.81 -8.74 8.07
N THR A 102 8.97 -9.26 8.46
CA THR A 102 9.16 -10.69 8.76
C THR A 102 9.04 -11.02 10.25
N GLN A 103 8.80 -10.05 11.13
CA GLN A 103 8.63 -10.29 12.56
C GLN A 103 7.35 -11.08 12.85
N SER A 104 7.48 -12.17 13.61
CA SER A 104 6.34 -12.93 14.11
C SER A 104 5.38 -12.09 14.96
N SER A 105 5.92 -11.12 15.73
CA SER A 105 5.14 -10.18 16.53
C SER A 105 4.24 -9.29 15.67
N LEU A 106 4.72 -8.83 14.51
CA LEU A 106 3.92 -8.05 13.58
C LEU A 106 2.77 -8.88 13.02
N LYS A 107 3.05 -10.11 12.59
CA LYS A 107 2.03 -11.04 12.08
C LYS A 107 0.92 -11.29 13.11
N GLN A 108 1.28 -11.50 14.37
CA GLN A 108 0.31 -11.67 15.47
C GLN A 108 -0.52 -10.40 15.68
N ALA A 109 0.14 -9.24 15.76
CA ALA A 109 -0.51 -7.95 15.99
C ALA A 109 -1.47 -7.54 14.85
N ILE A 110 -1.21 -7.96 13.60
CA ILE A 110 -2.11 -7.80 12.46
C ILE A 110 -3.38 -8.65 12.68
N ALA A 111 -3.22 -9.93 13.02
CA ALA A 111 -4.34 -10.84 13.23
C ALA A 111 -5.22 -10.44 14.43
N GLU A 112 -4.61 -9.98 15.54
CA GLU A 112 -5.32 -9.48 16.73
C GLU A 112 -6.20 -8.25 16.43
N ARG A 113 -5.83 -7.45 15.42
CA ARG A 113 -6.64 -6.32 14.95
C ARG A 113 -7.82 -6.73 14.07
N GLY A 114 -7.89 -8.01 13.71
CA GLY A 114 -8.91 -8.59 12.84
C GLY A 114 -8.60 -8.48 11.34
N TYR A 115 -7.37 -8.11 10.98
CA TYR A 115 -6.96 -8.08 9.56
C TYR A 115 -6.68 -9.49 9.05
N GLN A 116 -7.07 -9.73 7.80
CA GLN A 116 -6.65 -10.88 7.02
C GLN A 116 -5.78 -10.38 5.86
N LEU A 117 -4.65 -11.04 5.63
CA LEU A 117 -3.81 -10.73 4.47
C LEU A 117 -4.51 -11.20 3.21
N GLY A 118 -4.84 -10.25 2.34
CA GLY A 118 -5.47 -10.50 1.05
C GLY A 118 -4.54 -10.16 -0.11
N THR A 119 -5.05 -10.43 -1.30
CA THR A 119 -4.48 -10.01 -2.57
C THR A 119 -5.51 -9.17 -3.32
N TYR A 120 -5.10 -8.56 -4.42
CA TYR A 120 -6.01 -7.83 -5.31
C TYR A 120 -7.15 -8.70 -5.87
N GLN A 121 -7.02 -10.03 -5.86
CA GLN A 121 -8.09 -10.93 -6.28
C GLN A 121 -9.31 -10.90 -5.35
N ASP A 122 -9.13 -10.52 -4.08
CA ASP A 122 -10.21 -10.46 -3.08
C ASP A 122 -11.10 -9.21 -3.25
N LEU A 123 -10.74 -8.31 -4.17
CA LEU A 123 -11.52 -7.10 -4.49
C LEU A 123 -12.48 -7.29 -5.68
N ILE A 124 -12.45 -8.46 -6.33
CA ILE A 124 -13.20 -8.78 -7.57
C ILE A 124 -14.41 -9.66 -7.23
#